data_AF-A0AAV2SXY9-F1
#
_entry.id   AF-A0AAV2SXY9-F1
#
_cell.length_a   1.000
_cell.length_b   1.000
_cell.length_c   1.000
_cell.angle_alpha   90.00
_cell.angle_beta   90.00
_cell.angle_gamma   90.00
#
_symmetry.space_group_name_H-M   'P 1'
#
loop_
_entity.id
_entity.type
_entity.pdbx_description
1 polymer ?
#
loop_
_entity_poly.entity_id
_entity_poly.type
_entity_poly.pdbx_seq_one_letter_code
_entity_poly.pdbx_strand_id
1 'polypeptide(L)'
;VKLQAVAKNPTKPHYVHYLFETLSLVIKTVCGNVDGAVGEFDRNLFPIFQEILQNEVDSLIPYIFQTISLLLERQKAEVPEAYLSLLPFLVMPVLWERPG
;
A
#
# COMPACT_ATOMS: atom_id res chain seq x y z
N VAL A 1 -0.56 -13.02 -5.73
CA VAL A 1 -1.67 -13.99 -5.94
C VAL A 1 -2.99 -13.62 -5.22
N LYS A 2 -3.12 -13.65 -3.88
CA LYS A 2 -4.41 -13.33 -3.22
C LYS A 2 -4.81 -11.84 -3.25
N LEU A 3 -3.86 -10.92 -3.04
CA LEU A 3 -4.10 -9.46 -3.16
C LEU A 3 -4.59 -9.05 -4.56
N GLN A 4 -3.96 -9.58 -5.62
CA GLN A 4 -4.38 -9.35 -7.00
C GLN A 4 -5.77 -9.93 -7.31
N ALA A 5 -6.14 -11.06 -6.70
CA ALA A 5 -7.47 -11.64 -6.86
C ALA A 5 -8.56 -10.80 -6.17
N VAL A 6 -8.24 -10.20 -5.02
CA VAL A 6 -9.13 -9.30 -4.28
C VAL A 6 -9.33 -7.98 -5.02
N ALA A 7 -8.27 -7.43 -5.63
CA ALA A 7 -8.35 -6.24 -6.46
C ALA A 7 -9.31 -6.39 -7.66
N LYS A 8 -9.47 -7.60 -8.20
CA LYS A 8 -10.40 -7.89 -9.30
C LYS A 8 -11.86 -8.04 -8.87
N ASN A 9 -12.15 -8.23 -7.57
CA ASN A 9 -13.52 -8.39 -7.09
C ASN A 9 -13.66 -7.97 -5.61
N PRO A 10 -13.71 -6.67 -5.30
CA PRO A 10 -13.81 -6.14 -3.93
C PRO A 10 -15.23 -6.28 -3.34
N THR A 11 -15.92 -7.39 -3.59
CA THR A 11 -17.32 -7.64 -3.17
C THR A 11 -17.49 -7.93 -1.67
N LYS A 12 -16.38 -8.03 -0.91
CA LYS A 12 -16.41 -8.27 0.55
C LYS A 12 -15.58 -7.21 1.29
N PRO A 13 -16.16 -6.03 1.61
CA PRO A 13 -15.46 -4.94 2.28
C PRO A 13 -14.77 -5.36 3.58
N HIS A 14 -15.42 -6.19 4.40
CA HIS A 14 -14.83 -6.71 5.63
C HIS A 14 -13.59 -7.58 5.37
N TYR A 15 -13.61 -8.42 4.33
CA TYR A 15 -12.46 -9.25 3.99
C TYR A 15 -11.27 -8.39 3.56
N VAL A 16 -11.50 -7.38 2.72
CA VAL A 16 -10.48 -6.42 2.30
C VAL A 16 -9.89 -5.71 3.51
N HIS A 17 -10.75 -5.19 4.39
CA HIS A 17 -10.34 -4.50 5.62
C HIS A 17 -9.44 -5.39 6.49
N TYR A 18 -9.90 -6.61 6.83
CA TYR A 18 -9.11 -7.53 7.65
C TYR A 18 -7.82 -7.98 6.99
N LEU A 19 -7.79 -8.10 5.66
CA LEU A 19 -6.58 -8.43 4.92
C LEU A 19 -5.52 -7.34 5.08
N PHE A 20 -5.88 -6.06 4.91
CA PHE A 20 -4.95 -4.95 5.07
C PHE A 20 -4.56 -4.68 6.53
N GLU A 21 -5.47 -4.89 7.49
CA GLU A 21 -5.15 -4.86 8.92
C GLU A 21 -4.12 -5.93 9.29
N THR A 22 -4.34 -7.17 8.82
CA THR A 22 -3.39 -8.27 9.04
C THR A 22 -2.04 -7.97 8.39
N LEU A 23 -2.05 -7.44 7.16
CA LEU A 23 -0.82 -7.04 6.46
C LEU A 23 -0.07 -5.94 7.24
N SER A 24 -0.78 -4.92 7.70
CA SER A 24 -0.21 -3.81 8.48
C SER A 24 0.41 -4.29 9.78
N LEU A 25 -0.24 -5.23 10.46
CA LEU A 25 0.29 -5.85 11.68
C LEU A 25 1.58 -6.62 11.38
N VAL A 26 1.59 -7.44 10.33
CA VAL A 26 2.77 -8.21 9.91
C VAL A 26 3.94 -7.27 9.59
N ILE A 27 3.71 -6.21 8.82
CA ILE A 27 4.75 -5.22 8.49
C ILE A 27 5.29 -4.57 9.78
N LYS A 28 4.42 -4.10 10.68
CA LYS A 28 4.83 -3.50 11.96
C LYS A 28 5.69 -4.43 12.79
N THR A 29 5.28 -5.68 12.93
CA THR A 29 5.97 -6.68 13.75
C THR A 29 7.30 -7.09 13.14
N VAL A 30 7.34 -7.40 11.84
CA VAL A 30 8.57 -7.90 11.19
C VAL A 30 9.59 -6.78 11.04
N CYS A 31 9.19 -5.59 10.56
CA CYS A 31 10.11 -4.46 10.43
C CYS A 31 10.61 -3.91 11.77
N GLY A 32 9.92 -4.21 12.88
CA GLY A 32 10.39 -3.89 14.23
C GLY A 32 11.47 -4.85 14.78
N ASN A 33 11.54 -6.07 14.25
CA ASN A 33 12.40 -7.13 14.78
C ASN A 33 13.55 -7.55 13.83
N VAL A 34 13.42 -7.27 12.53
CA VAL A 34 14.36 -7.71 11.50
C VAL A 34 14.88 -6.50 10.73
N ASP A 35 16.18 -6.23 10.85
CA ASP A 35 16.82 -5.17 10.07
C ASP A 35 16.82 -5.53 8.58
N GLY A 36 16.53 -4.54 7.74
CA GLY A 36 16.42 -4.72 6.28
C GLY A 36 15.09 -5.28 5.77
N ALA A 37 14.17 -5.71 6.65
CA ALA A 37 12.88 -6.25 6.23
C ALA A 37 12.01 -5.24 5.46
N VAL A 38 12.12 -3.94 5.77
CA VAL A 38 11.39 -2.87 5.06
C VAL A 38 11.69 -2.93 3.56
N GLY A 39 12.96 -3.07 3.16
CA GLY A 39 13.36 -3.13 1.75
C GLY A 39 12.91 -4.40 1.02
N GLU A 40 12.69 -5.50 1.74
CA GLU A 40 12.07 -6.71 1.18
C GLU A 40 10.57 -6.53 1.00
N PHE A 41 9.87 -5.94 1.96
CA PHE A 41 8.45 -5.61 1.81
C PHE A 41 8.23 -4.63 0.65
N ASP A 42 9.03 -3.58 0.55
CA ASP A 42 9.00 -2.63 -0.57
C ASP A 42 9.12 -3.34 -1.91
N ARG A 43 10.18 -4.14 -2.11
CA ARG A 43 10.40 -4.83 -3.38
C ARG A 43 9.24 -5.74 -3.80
N ASN A 44 8.57 -6.38 -2.85
CA ASN A 44 7.49 -7.33 -3.15
C ASN A 44 6.11 -6.68 -3.25
N LEU A 45 5.81 -5.68 -2.43
CA LEU A 45 4.49 -5.06 -2.35
C LEU A 45 4.33 -3.90 -3.34
N PHE A 46 5.41 -3.16 -3.61
CA PHE A 46 5.34 -1.95 -4.44
C PHE A 46 4.82 -2.20 -5.86
N PRO A 47 5.23 -3.27 -6.59
CA PRO A 47 4.67 -3.56 -7.91
C PRO A 47 3.16 -3.87 -7.86
N ILE A 48 2.70 -4.51 -6.77
CA ILE A 48 1.28 -4.84 -6.58
C ILE A 48 0.47 -3.57 -6.33
N PHE A 49 1.00 -2.65 -5.50
CA PHE A 49 0.35 -1.37 -5.27
C PHE A 49 0.26 -0.55 -6.55
N GLN A 50 1.33 -0.50 -7.34
CA GLN A 50 1.33 0.19 -8.63
C GLN A 50 0.29 -0.38 -9.59
N GLU A 51 0.18 -1.72 -9.69
CA GLU A 51 -0.86 -2.37 -10.49
C GLU A 51 -2.27 -1.98 -10.02
N ILE A 52 -2.53 -1.95 -8.71
CA ILE A 52 -3.85 -1.59 -8.19
C ILE A 52 -4.17 -0.10 -8.42
N LEU A 53 -3.19 0.79 -8.23
CA LEU A 53 -3.36 2.23 -8.46
C LEU A 53 -3.62 2.53 -9.95
N GLN A 54 -2.95 1.82 -10.87
CA GLN A 54 -3.19 1.95 -12.31
C GLN A 54 -4.56 1.45 -12.75
N ASN A 55 -5.15 0.49 -12.02
CA ASN A 55 -6.48 -0.03 -12.30
C ASN A 55 -7.60 0.77 -11.62
N GLU A 56 -7.28 1.91 -10.99
CA GLU A 56 -8.25 2.84 -10.37
C GLU A 56 -9.28 2.15 -9.46
N VAL A 57 -8.85 1.18 -8.67
CA VAL A 57 -9.74 0.49 -7.73
C VAL A 57 -9.92 1.36 -6.48
N ASP A 58 -10.80 2.36 -6.57
CA ASP A 58 -11.01 3.40 -5.55
C ASP A 58 -11.13 2.87 -4.11
N SER A 59 -11.82 1.74 -3.93
CA SER A 59 -12.01 1.11 -2.62
C SER A 59 -10.72 0.64 -1.92
N LEU A 60 -9.62 0.47 -2.67
CA LEU A 60 -8.34 -0.01 -2.15
C LEU A 60 -7.31 1.11 -1.96
N ILE A 61 -7.51 2.26 -2.59
CA ILE A 61 -6.58 3.40 -2.54
C ILE A 61 -6.26 3.82 -1.09
N PRO A 62 -7.24 3.99 -0.17
CA PRO A 62 -6.94 4.39 1.21
C PRO A 62 -6.03 3.39 1.94
N TYR A 63 -6.24 2.10 1.71
CA TYR A 63 -5.47 1.03 2.34
C TYR A 63 -4.03 0.96 1.80
N ILE A 64 -3.86 1.17 0.49
CA ILE A 64 -2.55 1.22 -0.14
C ILE A 64 -1.76 2.40 0.42
N PHE A 65 -2.39 3.58 0.52
CA PHE A 65 -1.72 4.77 1.06
C PHE A 65 -1.33 4.59 2.52
N GLN A 66 -2.20 3.99 3.33
CA GLN A 66 -1.88 3.66 4.72
C GLN A 66 -0.70 2.69 4.82
N THR A 67 -0.64 1.69 3.94
CA THR A 67 0.46 0.70 3.93
C THR A 67 1.78 1.32 3.47
N ILE A 68 1.75 2.19 2.45
CA ILE A 68 2.90 2.97 1.98
C ILE A 68 3.41 3.89 3.09
N SER A 69 2.52 4.62 3.77
CA SER A 69 2.88 5.47 4.90
C SER A 69 3.58 4.66 5.99
N LEU A 70 3.04 3.48 6.32
CA LEU A 70 3.63 2.60 7.33
C LEU A 70 5.04 2.14 6.95
N LEU A 71 5.28 1.79 5.69
CA LEU A 71 6.61 1.39 5.23
C LEU A 71 7.61 2.55 5.28
N LEU A 72 7.19 3.74 4.84
CA LEU A 72 8.00 4.96 4.89
C LEU A 72 8.34 5.38 6.33
N GLU A 73 7.39 5.30 7.27
CA GLU A 73 7.64 5.57 8.69
C GLU A 73 8.68 4.63 9.32
N ARG A 74 8.83 3.43 8.77
CA ARG A 74 9.77 2.41 9.25
C ARG A 74 11.09 2.44 8.50
N GLN A 75 11.18 3.21 7.42
CA GLN A 75 12.40 3.34 6.63
C GLN A 75 13.43 4.15 7.40
N LYS A 76 14.57 3.52 7.71
CA LYS A 76 15.71 4.16 8.39
C LYS A 76 16.72 4.78 7.42
N ALA A 77 16.62 4.43 6.14
CA ALA A 77 17.48 4.91 5.06
C ALA A 77 16.76 6.01 4.26
N GLU A 78 17.37 6.46 3.16
CA GLU A 78 16.72 7.37 2.24
C GLU A 78 15.44 6.75 1.64
N VAL A 79 14.51 7.62 1.28
CA VAL A 79 13.25 7.23 0.63
C VAL A 79 13.57 6.64 -0.74
N PRO A 80 13.10 5.43 -1.07
CA PRO A 80 13.37 4.85 -2.37
C PRO A 80 12.77 5.68 -3.51
N GLU A 81 13.51 5.84 -4.61
CA GLU A 81 13.10 6.62 -5.80
C GLU A 81 11.72 6.21 -6.34
N ALA A 82 11.39 4.92 -6.22
CA ALA A 82 10.09 4.38 -6.61
C ALA A 82 8.93 5.14 -5.91
N TYR A 83 9.04 5.44 -4.62
CA TYR A 83 8.04 6.21 -3.89
C TYR A 83 7.94 7.66 -4.39
N LEU A 84 9.07 8.28 -4.75
CA LEU A 84 9.08 9.64 -5.29
C LEU A 84 8.39 9.70 -6.66
N SER A 85 8.55 8.67 -7.49
CA SER A 85 7.85 8.56 -8.78
C SER A 85 6.33 8.43 -8.65
N LEU A 86 5.82 7.96 -7.51
CA LEU A 86 4.39 7.95 -7.21
C LEU A 86 3.87 9.32 -6.75
N LEU A 87 4.75 10.20 -6.25
CA LEU A 87 4.35 11.48 -5.65
C LEU A 87 3.44 12.32 -6.57
N PRO A 88 3.71 12.48 -7.88
CA PRO A 88 2.84 13.25 -8.77
C PRO A 88 1.43 12.70 -8.87
N PHE A 89 1.29 11.37 -8.83
CA PHE A 89 -0.01 10.70 -8.82
C PHE A 89 -0.73 10.93 -7.48
N LEU A 90 -0.02 10.76 -6.35
CA LEU A 90 -0.59 10.91 -5.00
C LEU A 90 -1.18 12.31 -4.74
N VAL A 91 -0.66 13.35 -5.39
CA VAL A 91 -1.12 14.73 -5.22
C VAL A 91 -2.20 15.14 -6.24
N MET A 92 -2.66 14.23 -7.10
CA MET A 92 -3.71 14.53 -8.07
C MET A 92 -5.02 14.87 -7.35
N PRO A 93 -5.68 16.01 -7.66
CA PRO A 93 -6.88 16.47 -6.97
C PRO A 93 -8.00 15.42 -6.90
N VAL A 94 -8.16 14.64 -7.98
CA VAL A 94 -9.19 13.58 -8.10
C VAL A 94 -9.14 12.55 -6.96
N LEU A 95 -7.96 12.28 -6.38
CA LEU A 95 -7.80 11.34 -5.27
C LEU A 95 -8.24 11.92 -3.92
N TRP A 96 -8.42 13.22 -3.84
CA TRP A 96 -8.78 13.96 -2.63
C TRP A 96 -10.18 14.55 -2.69
N GLU A 97 -10.84 14.45 -3.84
CA GLU A 97 -12.24 14.80 -4.01
C GLU A 97 -13.10 13.82 -3.21
N ARG A 98 -13.80 14.33 -2.20
CA ARG A 98 -14.82 13.57 -1.50
C ARG A 98 -16.12 13.72 -2.28
N PRO A 99 -16.76 12.64 -2.75
CA PRO A 99 -18.15 12.73 -3.17
C PRO A 99 -18.96 13.14 -1.93
N GLY A 100 -19.48 14.37 -1.97
CA GLY A 100 -20.47 14.89 -1.02
C GLY A 100 -21.84 14.33 -1.31
#